data_AF-A0A3D2K955-F1
#
_entry.id   AF-A0A3D2K955-F1
#
_cell.length_a   1.000
_cell.length_b   1.000
_cell.length_c   1.000
_cell.angle_alpha   90.00
_cell.angle_beta   90.00
_cell.angle_gamma   90.00
#
_symmetry.space_group_name_H-M   'P 1'
#
loop_
_entity.id
_entity.type
_entity.pdbx_description
1 polymer ?
#
loop_
_entity_poly.entity_id
_entity_poly.type
_entity_poly.pdbx_seq_one_letter_code
_entity_poly.pdbx_strand_id
1 'polypeptide(L)'
;MKTLYLILAGAIGGLIGSMGLGGGTLLMPILTFCLKVSPKTASWINLVCFLPTAAVALVIHANNKMLEKGAVIYLLAFSFLGLALALPLLGRLPEVVLKKSFGWFLVLLGSISLIALFIG
;
A
#
# COMPACT_ATOMS: atom_id res chain seq x y z
N MET A 1 9.38 24.80 -1.45
CA MET A 1 9.62 24.06 -0.20
C MET A 1 8.72 22.83 -0.04
N LYS A 2 7.39 22.95 -0.13
CA LYS A 2 6.42 21.85 0.12
C LYS A 2 6.58 20.61 -0.81
N THR A 3 6.93 20.83 -2.08
CA THR A 3 7.14 19.76 -3.07
C THR A 3 8.37 18.90 -2.79
N LEU A 4 9.43 19.51 -2.24
CA LEU A 4 10.66 18.78 -1.90
C LEU A 4 10.43 17.79 -0.76
N TYR A 5 9.66 18.17 0.26
CA TYR A 5 9.26 17.28 1.35
C TYR A 5 8.40 16.10 0.87
N LEU A 6 7.52 16.32 -0.11
CA LEU A 6 6.71 15.25 -0.71
C LEU A 6 7.58 14.23 -1.46
N ILE A 7 8.58 14.71 -2.20
CA ILE A 7 9.51 13.84 -2.93
C ILE A 7 10.38 13.03 -1.96
N LEU A 8 10.89 13.66 -0.91
CA LEU A 8 11.66 12.97 0.14
C LEU A 8 10.83 11.94 0.91
N ALA A 9 9.59 12.29 1.27
CA ALA A 9 8.66 11.36 1.91
C ALA A 9 8.32 10.18 1.01
N GLY A 10 8.14 10.42 -0.30
CA GLY A 10 7.94 9.38 -1.30
C GLY A 10 9.16 8.47 -1.47
N ALA A 11 10.36 9.03 -1.50
CA ALA A 11 11.60 8.27 -1.63
C ALA A 11 11.89 7.39 -0.41
N ILE A 12 11.74 7.93 0.80
CA ILE A 12 11.92 7.18 2.05
C ILE A 12 10.82 6.14 2.22
N GLY A 13 9.55 6.49 1.92
CA GLY A 13 8.43 5.56 1.93
C GLY A 13 8.64 4.40 0.96
N GLY A 14 9.12 4.69 -0.26
CA GLY A 14 9.49 3.70 -1.26
C GLY A 14 10.63 2.78 -0.82
N LEU A 15 11.67 3.31 -0.20
CA LEU A 15 12.82 2.56 0.33
C LEU A 15 12.44 1.65 1.50
N ILE A 16 11.59 2.11 2.42
CA ILE A 16 11.19 1.29 3.57
C ILE A 16 10.18 0.24 3.14
N GLY A 17 9.24 0.58 2.25
CA GLY A 17 8.27 -0.43 1.83
C GLY A 17 8.77 -1.37 0.73
N SER A 18 9.96 -1.14 0.15
CA SER A 18 10.67 -2.20 -0.57
C SER A 18 11.24 -3.28 0.36
N MET A 19 11.32 -3.03 1.68
CA MET A 19 11.69 -4.03 2.70
C MET A 19 10.56 -5.06 3.00
N GLY A 20 9.59 -5.22 2.10
CA GLY A 20 8.56 -6.27 2.15
C GLY A 20 7.17 -5.83 2.59
N LEU A 21 7.01 -4.61 3.12
CA LEU A 21 5.73 -4.10 3.65
C LEU A 21 4.89 -3.31 2.62
N GLY A 22 5.45 -3.08 1.42
CA GLY A 22 4.88 -2.24 0.36
C GLY A 22 5.04 -0.75 0.69
N GLY A 23 5.68 0.02 -0.22
CA GLY A 23 6.02 1.45 -0.06
C GLY A 23 4.91 2.34 0.51
N GLY A 24 3.67 1.94 0.24
CA GLY A 24 2.46 2.61 0.65
C GLY A 24 2.15 2.61 2.15
N THR A 25 2.50 1.55 2.88
CA THR A 25 1.97 1.34 4.24
C THR A 25 2.42 2.43 5.21
N LEU A 26 3.63 2.97 5.01
CA LEU A 26 4.17 4.10 5.78
C LEU A 26 3.93 5.46 5.10
N LEU A 27 3.79 5.49 3.78
CA LEU A 27 3.55 6.74 3.05
C LEU A 27 2.24 7.41 3.46
N MET A 28 1.19 6.61 3.70
CA MET A 28 -0.11 7.12 4.12
C MET A 28 -0.07 7.86 5.48
N PRO A 29 0.45 7.28 6.58
CA PRO A 29 0.55 7.99 7.85
C PRO A 29 1.51 9.18 7.77
N ILE A 30 2.60 9.11 7.00
CA ILE A 30 3.47 10.28 6.77
C ILE A 30 2.69 11.42 6.10
N LEU A 31 1.92 11.14 5.04
CA LEU A 31 1.11 12.15 4.35
C LEU A 31 0.02 12.73 5.26
N THR A 32 -0.65 11.90 6.05
CA THR A 32 -1.76 12.33 6.91
C THR A 32 -1.29 13.02 8.20
N PHE A 33 -0.27 12.51 8.88
CA PHE A 33 0.23 13.09 10.14
C PHE A 33 1.25 14.22 9.91
N CYS A 34 2.25 14.02 9.03
CA CYS A 34 3.30 15.01 8.81
C CYS A 34 2.84 16.12 7.85
N LEU A 35 2.11 15.78 6.79
CA LEU A 35 1.70 16.74 5.75
C LEU A 35 0.24 17.20 5.84
N LYS A 36 -0.53 16.71 6.82
CA LYS A 36 -1.96 17.04 7.05
C LYS A 36 -2.83 16.86 5.79
N VAL A 37 -2.48 15.91 4.93
CA VAL A 37 -3.27 15.55 3.74
C VAL A 37 -4.47 14.72 4.15
N SER A 38 -5.63 14.93 3.52
CA SER A 38 -6.83 14.15 3.81
C SER A 38 -6.57 12.65 3.55
N PRO A 39 -7.12 11.72 4.37
CA PRO A 39 -6.91 10.28 4.20
C PRO A 39 -7.28 9.77 2.80
N LYS A 40 -8.29 10.38 2.19
CA LYS A 40 -8.74 10.06 0.83
C LYS A 40 -7.68 10.39 -0.21
N THR A 41 -7.10 11.59 -0.15
CA THR A 41 -6.03 12.02 -1.07
C THR A 41 -4.72 11.26 -0.80
N ALA A 42 -4.41 10.98 0.46
CA ALA A 42 -3.23 10.19 0.82
C ALA A 42 -3.29 8.77 0.22
N SER A 43 -4.47 8.14 0.21
CA SER A 43 -4.68 6.82 -0.40
C SER A 43 -4.47 6.83 -1.93
N TRP A 44 -4.90 7.89 -2.61
CA TRP A 44 -4.64 8.07 -4.04
C TRP A 44 -3.15 8.25 -4.35
N ILE A 45 -2.47 9.11 -3.60
CA ILE A 45 -1.03 9.34 -3.76
C ILE A 45 -0.27 8.02 -3.56
N ASN A 46 -0.66 7.24 -2.55
CA ASN A 46 -0.09 5.94 -2.26
C ASN A 46 -0.21 4.96 -3.44
N LEU A 47 -1.40 4.86 -4.05
CA LEU A 47 -1.64 4.01 -5.20
C LEU A 47 -0.81 4.43 -6.43
N VAL A 48 -0.73 5.75 -6.69
CA VAL A 48 0.08 6.29 -7.79
C VAL A 48 1.57 6.02 -7.58
N CYS A 49 2.08 6.14 -6.35
CA CYS A 49 3.46 5.81 -6.02
C CYS A 49 3.75 4.31 -6.13
N PHE A 50 2.78 3.45 -5.83
CA PHE A 50 2.94 2.00 -5.91
C PHE A 50 2.93 1.48 -7.35
N LEU A 51 2.18 2.12 -8.24
CA LEU A 51 2.01 1.70 -9.63
C LEU A 51 3.34 1.51 -10.41
N PRO A 52 4.31 2.46 -10.40
CA PRO A 52 5.58 2.26 -11.11
C PRO A 52 6.42 1.15 -10.46
N THR A 53 6.42 1.05 -9.14
CA THR A 53 7.14 -0.02 -8.42
C THR A 53 6.57 -1.39 -8.76
N ALA A 54 5.24 -1.53 -8.77
CA ALA A 54 4.57 -2.77 -9.15
C ALA A 54 4.83 -3.14 -10.61
N ALA A 55 4.84 -2.16 -11.52
CA ALA A 55 5.17 -2.39 -12.93
C ALA A 55 6.60 -2.93 -13.11
N VAL A 56 7.58 -2.29 -12.46
CA VAL A 56 8.98 -2.75 -12.51
C VAL A 56 9.12 -4.15 -11.89
N ALA A 57 8.50 -4.39 -10.73
CA ALA A 57 8.53 -5.69 -10.06
C ALA A 57 7.93 -6.80 -10.94
N LEU A 58 6.80 -6.52 -11.61
CA LEU A 58 6.14 -7.45 -12.51
C LEU A 58 7.01 -7.76 -13.72
N VAL A 59 7.63 -6.76 -14.36
CA VAL A 59 8.53 -6.95 -15.51
C VAL A 59 9.73 -7.83 -15.11
N ILE A 60 10.34 -7.57 -13.95
CA ILE A 60 11.47 -8.36 -13.46
C ILE A 60 11.06 -9.82 -13.20
N HIS A 61 9.95 -10.06 -12.50
CA HIS A 61 9.48 -11.41 -12.20
C HIS A 61 8.99 -12.16 -13.45
N ALA A 62 8.39 -11.45 -14.40
CA ALA A 62 8.01 -12.01 -15.69
C ALA A 62 9.23 -12.47 -16.50
N ASN A 63 10.27 -11.63 -16.56
CA ASN A 63 11.50 -11.96 -17.28
C ASN A 63 12.27 -13.12 -16.64
N ASN A 64 12.22 -13.25 -15.31
CA ASN A 64 12.85 -14.36 -14.59
C ASN A 64 12.07 -15.69 -14.66
N LYS A 65 10.96 -15.77 -15.43
CA LYS A 65 10.06 -16.95 -15.53
C LYS A 65 9.54 -17.48 -14.19
N MET A 66 9.55 -16.66 -13.14
CA MET A 66 9.05 -17.03 -11.81
C MET A 66 7.52 -16.88 -11.70
N LEU A 67 6.82 -16.73 -12.82
CA LEU A 67 5.38 -16.59 -12.87
C LEU A 67 4.71 -17.95 -13.09
N GLU A 68 4.29 -18.55 -11.97
CA GLU A 68 3.34 -19.66 -11.96
C GLU A 68 2.01 -19.20 -12.55
N LYS A 69 1.70 -19.59 -13.80
CA LYS A 69 0.49 -19.14 -14.53
C LYS A 69 -0.80 -19.40 -13.75
N GLY A 70 -0.87 -20.50 -13.00
CA GLY A 70 -1.98 -20.80 -12.10
C GLY A 70 -2.14 -19.76 -11.00
N ALA A 71 -1.05 -19.46 -10.28
CA ALA A 71 -1.06 -18.46 -9.21
C ALA A 71 -1.43 -17.06 -9.73
N VAL A 72 -0.96 -16.69 -10.92
CA VAL A 72 -1.31 -15.40 -11.55
C VAL A 72 -2.81 -15.29 -11.81
N ILE A 73 -3.45 -16.35 -12.33
CA ILE A 73 -4.90 -16.34 -12.58
C ILE A 73 -5.70 -16.19 -11.28
N TYR A 74 -5.33 -16.95 -10.24
CA TYR A 74 -5.98 -16.80 -8.92
C TYR A 74 -5.77 -15.39 -8.36
N LEU A 75 -4.55 -14.85 -8.43
CA LEU A 75 -4.24 -13.52 -7.94
C LEU A 75 -5.05 -12.44 -8.66
N LEU A 76 -5.18 -12.54 -9.99
CA LEU A 76 -6.03 -11.64 -10.78
C LEU A 76 -7.49 -11.77 -10.37
N ALA A 77 -8.02 -13.00 -10.26
CA ALA A 77 -9.41 -13.24 -9.88
C ALA A 77 -9.75 -12.61 -8.51
N PHE A 78 -8.92 -12.85 -7.49
CA PHE A 78 -9.10 -12.24 -6.17
C PHE A 78 -8.94 -10.72 -6.19
N SER A 79 -8.00 -10.19 -6.99
CA SER A 79 -7.81 -8.74 -7.14
C SER A 79 -9.03 -8.05 -7.75
N PHE A 80 -9.58 -8.62 -8.83
CA PHE A 80 -10.80 -8.11 -9.46
C PHE A 80 -12.01 -8.22 -8.54
N LEU A 81 -12.14 -9.34 -7.81
CA LEU A 81 -13.22 -9.52 -6.85
C LEU A 81 -13.14 -8.49 -5.71
N GLY A 82 -11.94 -8.29 -5.15
CA GLY A 82 -11.69 -7.27 -4.14
C GLY A 82 -12.00 -5.86 -4.63
N LEU A 83 -11.59 -5.53 -5.86
CA LEU A 83 -11.88 -4.24 -6.48
C LEU A 83 -13.39 -4.03 -6.67
N ALA A 84 -14.10 -5.05 -7.19
CA ALA A 84 -15.55 -4.99 -7.40
C ALA A 84 -16.31 -4.74 -6.09
N LEU A 85 -15.86 -5.34 -4.98
CA LEU A 85 -16.43 -5.12 -3.65
C LEU A 85 -16.06 -3.74 -3.07
N ALA A 86 -14.83 -3.25 -3.32
CA ALA A 86 -14.32 -2.00 -2.76
C ALA A 86 -14.86 -0.74 -3.46
N LEU A 87 -15.07 -0.78 -4.79
CA LEU A 87 -15.55 0.34 -5.60
C LEU A 87 -16.85 0.99 -5.08
N PRO A 88 -17.94 0.26 -4.80
CA PRO A 88 -19.17 0.86 -4.29
C PRO A 88 -19.05 1.40 -2.85
N LEU A 89 -18.09 0.88 -2.07
CA LEU A 89 -17.81 1.35 -0.71
C LEU A 89 -17.03 2.67 -0.73
N LEU A 90 -16.14 2.87 -1.71
CA LEU A 90 -15.27 4.06 -1.83
C LEU A 90 -16.05 5.39 -1.88
N GLY A 91 -17.24 5.40 -2.50
CA GLY A 91 -18.08 6.58 -2.61
C GLY A 91 -18.86 6.92 -1.33
N ARG A 92 -19.01 5.95 -0.41
CA ARG A 92 -19.87 6.04 0.79
C ARG A 92 -19.09 6.11 2.10
N LEU A 93 -17.77 5.92 2.08
CA LEU A 93 -16.94 5.87 3.27
C LEU A 93 -16.59 7.27 3.80
N PRO A 94 -16.93 7.60 5.06
CA PRO A 94 -16.45 8.81 5.72
C PRO A 94 -14.94 8.76 5.92
N GLU A 95 -14.25 9.91 5.84
CA GLU A 95 -12.80 9.99 6.08
C GLU A 95 -12.38 9.46 7.46
N VAL A 96 -13.25 9.62 8.46
CA VAL A 96 -13.04 9.11 9.82
C VAL A 96 -12.95 7.58 9.82
N VAL A 97 -13.80 6.90 9.05
CA VAL A 97 -13.81 5.43 8.95
C VAL A 97 -12.54 4.95 8.25
N LEU A 98 -12.13 5.64 7.17
CA LEU A 98 -10.91 5.30 6.44
C LEU A 98 -9.66 5.43 7.33
N LYS A 99 -9.58 6.53 8.09
CA LYS A 99 -8.48 6.76 9.04
C LYS A 99 -8.46 5.72 10.16
N LYS A 100 -9.62 5.39 10.75
CA LYS A 100 -9.72 4.43 11.85
C LYS A 100 -9.43 2.99 11.40
N SER A 101 -9.93 2.61 10.22
CA SER A 101 -9.67 1.30 9.62
C SER A 101 -8.19 1.10 9.33
N PHE A 102 -7.52 2.11 8.75
CA PHE A 102 -6.09 2.04 8.52
C PHE A 102 -5.27 2.01 9.81
N GLY A 103 -5.70 2.73 10.85
CA GLY A 103 -5.09 2.63 12.18
C GLY A 103 -5.16 1.22 12.75
N TRP A 104 -6.34 0.58 12.70
CA TRP A 104 -6.49 -0.82 13.11
C TRP A 104 -5.66 -1.78 12.26
N PHE A 105 -5.61 -1.56 10.96
CA PHE A 105 -4.75 -2.33 10.04
C PHE A 105 -3.28 -2.26 10.47
N LEU A 106 -2.76 -1.07 10.78
CA LEU A 106 -1.38 -0.91 11.25
C LEU A 106 -1.13 -1.59 12.60
N VAL A 107 -2.07 -1.52 13.55
CA VAL A 107 -1.94 -2.19 14.85
C VAL A 107 -1.90 -3.71 14.67
N LEU A 108 -2.78 -4.26 13.82
CA LEU A 108 -2.79 -5.68 13.51
C LEU A 108 -1.50 -6.12 12.81
N LEU A 109 -1.06 -5.37 11.78
CA LEU A 109 0.18 -5.66 11.07
C LEU A 109 1.39 -5.61 12.01
N GLY A 110 1.50 -4.56 12.83
CA GLY A 110 2.56 -4.44 13.82
C GLY A 110 2.55 -5.58 14.83
N SER A 111 1.37 -5.98 15.31
CA SER A 111 1.24 -7.11 16.24
C SER A 111 1.65 -8.44 15.59
N ILE A 112 1.22 -8.70 14.36
CA ILE A 112 1.57 -9.91 13.61
C ILE A 112 3.08 -9.95 13.34
N SER A 113 3.67 -8.85 12.86
CA SER A 113 5.12 -8.76 12.61
C SER A 113 5.93 -9.00 13.88
N LEU A 114 5.46 -8.49 15.01
CA LEU A 114 6.12 -8.68 16.31
C LEU A 114 6.03 -10.14 16.75
N ILE A 115 4.87 -10.78 16.64
CA ILE A 115 4.70 -12.21 16.94
C ILE A 115 5.56 -13.09 16.01
N ALA A 116 5.59 -12.77 14.71
CA ALA A 116 6.41 -13.50 13.73
C ALA A 116 7.90 -13.42 14.07
N LEU A 117 8.38 -12.30 14.61
CA LEU A 117 9.76 -12.12 15.07
C LEU A 117 10.10 -13.00 16.29
N PHE A 118 9.13 -13.35 17.12
CA PHE A 118 9.33 -14.23 18.29
C PHE A 118 9.20 -15.72 17.95
N ILE A 119 8.58 -16.06 16.81
CA ILE A 119 8.34 -17.44 16.37
C ILE A 119 9.42 -17.93 15.39
N GLY A 120 10.11 -17.01 14.70
CA GLY A 120 11.24 -17.32 13.81
C GLY A 120 12.60 -17.20 14.50
#